data_AF-A0A1H7WAH2-F1
#
_entry.id   AF-A0A1H7WAH2-F1
#
_cell.length_a   1.000
_cell.length_b   1.000
_cell.length_c   1.000
_cell.angle_alpha   90.00
_cell.angle_beta   90.00
_cell.angle_gamma   90.00
#
_symmetry.space_group_name_H-M   'P 1'
#
loop_
_entity.id
_entity.type
_entity.pdbx_description
1 polymer ?
#
loop_
_entity_poly.entity_id
_entity_poly.type
_entity_poly.pdbx_seq_one_letter_code
_entity_poly.pdbx_strand_id
1 'polypeptide(L)'
;MKKLSLIGILISILGIILSFAVIDNHTNFYNALHYALGISYEDFEIDTPKMRIYKTASILDNGTNICFFLMFLFAYQLFICVKVYRSKD
;
A
#
# COMPACT_ATOMS: atom_id res chain seq x y z
N MET A 1 -31.39 6.20 -3.35
CA MET A 1 -29.92 6.33 -3.50
C MET A 1 -29.10 5.69 -2.36
N LYS A 2 -29.68 5.48 -1.17
CA LYS A 2 -28.96 4.92 0.01
C LYS A 2 -28.33 3.54 -0.20
N LYS A 3 -28.97 2.64 -0.96
CA LYS A 3 -28.40 1.30 -1.29
C LYS A 3 -27.10 1.40 -2.10
N LEU A 4 -27.04 2.31 -3.08
CA LEU A 4 -25.85 2.52 -3.91
C LEU A 4 -24.68 3.08 -3.08
N SER A 5 -24.99 4.02 -2.19
CA SER A 5 -24.01 4.59 -1.25
C SER A 5 -23.48 3.55 -0.26
N LEU A 6 -24.32 2.61 0.21
CA LEU A 6 -23.91 1.51 1.09
C LEU A 6 -22.95 0.53 0.37
N ILE A 7 -23.20 0.23 -0.91
CA ILE A 7 -22.26 -0.54 -1.74
C ILE A 7 -20.93 0.22 -1.89
N GLY A 8 -20.98 1.53 -2.14
CA GLY A 8 -19.78 2.38 -2.22
C GLY A 8 -18.94 2.36 -0.95
N ILE A 9 -19.58 2.41 0.23
CA ILE A 9 -18.91 2.30 1.54
C ILE A 9 -18.17 0.96 1.66
N LEU A 10 -18.84 -0.15 1.32
CA LEU A 10 -18.24 -1.49 1.39
C LEU A 10 -17.03 -1.63 0.45
N ILE A 11 -17.16 -1.13 -0.79
CA ILE A 11 -16.05 -1.13 -1.76
C ILE A 11 -14.87 -0.30 -1.26
N SER A 12 -15.12 0.89 -0.71
CA SER A 12 -14.07 1.73 -0.15
C SER A 12 -13.33 1.07 1.01
N ILE A 13 -14.06 0.43 1.94
CA ILE A 13 -13.44 -0.29 3.06
C ILE A 13 -12.59 -1.46 2.55
N LEU A 14 -13.10 -2.24 1.60
CA LEU A 14 -12.37 -3.35 1.00
C LEU A 14 -11.09 -2.86 0.30
N GLY A 15 -11.18 -1.77 -0.47
CA GLY A 15 -10.04 -1.16 -1.15
C GLY A 15 -8.94 -0.73 -0.19
N ILE A 16 -9.30 -0.08 0.93
CA ILE A 16 -8.35 0.34 1.97
C ILE A 16 -7.65 -0.88 2.60
N ILE A 17 -8.40 -1.93 2.95
CA ILE A 17 -7.85 -3.14 3.56
C ILE A 17 -6.86 -3.83 2.60
N LEU A 18 -7.22 -3.94 1.32
CA LEU A 18 -6.36 -4.55 0.30
C LEU A 18 -5.06 -3.75 0.11
N SER A 19 -5.14 -2.42 0.04
CA SER A 19 -3.94 -1.57 -0.05
C SER A 19 -3.03 -1.71 1.17
N PHE A 20 -3.59 -1.78 2.38
CA PHE A 20 -2.81 -2.05 3.59
C PHE A 20 -2.12 -3.42 3.54
N ALA A 21 -2.83 -4.47 3.12
CA ALA A 21 -2.25 -5.81 3.01
C ALA A 21 -1.09 -5.87 2.02
N VAL A 22 -1.17 -5.14 0.90
CA VAL A 22 -0.08 -5.05 -0.08
C VAL A 22 1.14 -4.35 0.52
N ILE A 23 0.96 -3.24 1.23
CA ILE A 23 2.04 -2.48 1.88
C ILE A 23 2.72 -3.31 2.98
N ASP A 24 1.93 -4.04 3.77
CA ASP A 24 2.43 -4.91 4.83
C ASP A 24 3.24 -6.08 4.24
N ASN A 25 2.70 -6.74 3.21
CA ASN A 25 3.42 -7.80 2.50
C ASN A 25 4.72 -7.30 1.85
N HIS A 26 4.71 -6.08 1.29
CA HIS A 26 5.91 -5.44 0.77
C HIS A 26 6.97 -5.25 1.87
N THR A 27 6.57 -4.74 3.04
CA THR A 27 7.48 -4.56 4.19
C THR A 27 8.06 -5.89 4.66
N ASN A 28 7.25 -6.93 4.74
CA ASN A 28 7.69 -8.28 5.09
C ASN A 28 8.66 -8.87 4.06
N PHE A 29 8.40 -8.66 2.76
CA PHE A 29 9.31 -9.05 1.69
C PHE A 29 10.68 -8.40 1.83
N TYR A 30 10.74 -7.11 2.17
CA TYR A 30 12.01 -6.40 2.39
C TYR A 30 12.77 -6.91 3.59
N ASN A 31 12.09 -7.16 4.70
CA ASN A 31 12.73 -7.73 5.88
C ASN A 31 13.31 -9.12 5.58
N ALA A 32 12.57 -9.96 4.86
CA ALA A 32 13.05 -11.28 4.43
C ALA A 32 14.22 -11.17 3.45
N LEU A 33 14.17 -10.24 2.49
CA LEU A 33 15.24 -10.00 1.52
C LEU A 33 16.51 -9.49 2.21
N HIS A 34 16.37 -8.54 3.15
CA HIS A 34 17.47 -8.02 3.95
C HIS A 34 18.14 -9.12 4.77
N TYR A 35 17.34 -9.99 5.40
CA TYR A 35 17.84 -11.14 6.15
C TYR A 35 18.53 -12.17 5.24
N ALA A 36 17.92 -12.53 4.10
CA ALA A 36 18.46 -13.53 3.17
C ALA A 36 19.76 -13.08 2.50
N LEU A 37 19.90 -11.79 2.18
CA LEU A 37 21.12 -11.24 1.60
C LEU A 37 22.21 -10.96 2.65
N GLY A 38 21.85 -10.97 3.95
CA GLY A 38 22.77 -10.66 5.04
C GLY A 38 23.43 -9.31 4.85
N ILE A 39 22.66 -8.30 4.44
CA ILE A 39 23.16 -6.97 4.12
C ILE A 39 23.62 -6.32 5.43
N SER A 40 24.91 -5.98 5.52
CA SER A 40 25.45 -5.20 6.63
C SER A 40 25.58 -3.73 6.24
N TYR A 41 25.79 -2.83 7.21
CA TYR A 41 25.99 -1.40 6.94
C TYR A 41 27.16 -1.14 5.96
N GLU A 42 28.19 -1.98 5.93
CA GLU A 42 29.33 -1.86 5.00
C GLU A 42 28.96 -2.16 3.54
N ASP A 43 27.91 -2.96 3.30
CA ASP A 43 27.42 -3.29 1.95
C ASP A 43 26.64 -2.12 1.30
N PHE A 44 26.25 -1.10 2.08
CA PHE A 44 25.62 0.12 1.56
C PHE A 44 26.62 1.16 1.03
N GLU A 45 27.90 1.06 1.43
CA GLU A 45 28.97 1.98 1.01
C GLU A 45 29.68 1.53 -0.27
N ILE A 46 29.58 0.24 -0.61
CA ILE A 46 30.26 -0.37 -1.76
C ILE A 46 29.20 -0.94 -2.71
N ASP A 47 29.31 -0.69 -4.03
CA ASP A 47 28.35 -1.17 -5.04
C ASP A 47 28.49 -2.69 -5.27
N THR A 48 28.12 -3.48 -4.26
CA THR A 48 28.16 -4.93 -4.27
C THR A 48 26.98 -5.52 -5.06
N PRO A 49 27.09 -6.75 -5.59
CA PRO A 49 25.97 -7.42 -6.26
C PRO A 49 24.72 -7.56 -5.37
N LYS A 50 24.90 -7.66 -4.04
CA LYS A 50 23.80 -7.67 -3.06
C LYS A 50 23.04 -6.34 -3.05
N MET A 51 23.75 -5.22 -3.07
CA MET A 51 23.16 -3.87 -3.12
C MET A 51 22.40 -3.63 -4.43
N ARG A 52 22.87 -4.18 -5.56
CA ARG A 52 22.15 -4.09 -6.85
C ARG A 52 20.83 -4.85 -6.83
N ILE A 53 20.79 -6.04 -6.23
CA ILE A 53 19.55 -6.81 -6.06
C ILE A 53 18.58 -6.04 -5.15
N TYR A 54 19.07 -5.47 -4.06
CA TYR A 54 18.27 -4.64 -3.14
C TYR A 54 17.70 -3.38 -3.82
N LYS A 55 18.52 -2.64 -4.60
CA LYS A 55 18.06 -1.49 -5.39
C LYS A 55 17.08 -1.87 -6.49
N THR A 56 17.21 -3.04 -7.09
CA THR A 56 16.25 -3.49 -8.12
C THR A 56 14.91 -3.84 -7.47
N ALA A 57 14.94 -4.45 -6.28
CA ALA A 57 13.74 -4.64 -5.47
C ALA A 57 13.10 -3.29 -5.09
N SER A 58 13.88 -2.22 -4.89
CA SER A 58 13.40 -0.84 -4.64
C SER A 58 12.59 -0.19 -5.75
N ILE A 59 12.53 -0.78 -6.94
CA ILE A 59 11.55 -0.37 -7.96
C ILE A 59 10.12 -0.72 -7.50
N LEU A 60 9.96 -1.72 -6.63
CA LEU A 60 8.71 -2.13 -6.03
C LEU A 60 8.14 -1.09 -5.05
N ASP A 61 8.98 -0.19 -4.53
CA ASP A 61 8.56 0.95 -3.69
C ASP A 61 7.57 1.87 -4.42
N ASN A 62 7.67 1.95 -5.75
CA ASN A 62 6.71 2.72 -6.56
C ASN A 62 5.30 2.11 -6.48
N GLY A 63 5.19 0.78 -6.40
CA GLY A 63 3.92 0.08 -6.18
C GLY A 63 3.31 0.39 -4.82
N THR A 64 4.15 0.48 -3.79
CA THR A 64 3.74 0.87 -2.42
C THR A 64 3.22 2.31 -2.38
N ASN A 65 3.89 3.23 -3.07
CA ASN A 65 3.43 4.63 -3.21
C ASN A 65 2.07 4.72 -3.93
N ILE A 66 1.86 3.93 -4.98
CA ILE A 66 0.56 3.84 -5.65
C ILE A 66 -0.52 3.31 -4.70
N CYS A 67 -0.20 2.33 -3.85
CA CYS A 67 -1.14 1.82 -2.84
C CYS A 67 -1.53 2.89 -1.81
N PHE A 68 -0.59 3.71 -1.36
CA PHE A 68 -0.89 4.86 -0.49
C PHE A 68 -1.81 5.88 -1.17
N PHE A 69 -1.57 6.18 -2.45
CA PHE A 69 -2.44 7.06 -3.23
C PHE A 69 -3.86 6.49 -3.39
N LEU A 70 -3.96 5.19 -3.68
CA LEU A 70 -5.24 4.48 -3.78
C LEU A 70 -6.00 4.49 -2.45
N MET A 71 -5.31 4.29 -1.31
CA MET A 71 -5.93 4.42 0.01
C MET A 71 -6.55 5.80 0.22
N PHE A 72 -5.85 6.86 -0.16
CA PHE A 72 -6.37 8.22 -0.03
C PHE A 72 -7.63 8.42 -0.87
N LEU A 73 -7.64 7.92 -2.10
CA LEU A 73 -8.82 7.96 -2.97
C LEU A 73 -9.99 7.17 -2.39
N PHE A 74 -9.76 5.96 -1.87
CA PHE A 74 -10.82 5.17 -1.23
C PHE A 74 -11.35 5.81 0.04
N ALA A 75 -10.50 6.46 0.84
CA ALA A 75 -10.90 7.21 2.03
C ALA A 75 -11.74 8.44 1.67
N TYR A 76 -11.37 9.16 0.61
CA TYR A 76 -12.16 10.27 0.09
C TYR A 76 -13.52 9.81 -0.42
N GLN A 77 -13.55 8.72 -1.19
CA GLN A 77 -14.79 8.11 -1.68
C GLN A 77 -15.68 7.64 -0.52
N LEU A 78 -15.09 7.03 0.52
CA LEU A 78 -15.80 6.63 1.73
C LEU A 78 -16.50 7.81 2.39
N PHE A 79 -15.77 8.93 2.55
CA PHE A 79 -16.32 10.15 3.14
C PHE A 79 -17.53 10.68 2.38
N ILE A 80 -17.47 10.73 1.04
CA ILE A 80 -18.59 11.13 0.20
C ILE A 80 -19.75 10.15 0.36
N CYS A 81 -19.51 8.84 0.23
CA CYS A 81 -20.56 7.84 0.31
C CYS A 81 -21.25 7.85 1.68
N VAL A 82 -20.51 8.05 2.78
CA VAL A 82 -21.08 8.22 4.12
C VAL A 82 -21.94 9.47 4.24
N LYS A 83 -21.49 10.61 3.69
CA LYS A 83 -22.32 11.84 3.67
C LYS A 83 -23.62 11.62 2.91
N VAL A 84 -23.57 11.00 1.73
CA VAL A 84 -24.75 10.68 0.93
C VAL A 84 -25.67 9.70 1.65
N TYR A 85 -25.12 8.71 2.37
CA TYR A 85 -25.91 7.76 3.16
C TYR A 85 -26.70 8.44 4.27
N ARG A 86 -26.06 9.39 4.97
CA ARG A 86 -26.63 10.14 6.10
C ARG A 86 -27.54 11.29 5.67
N SER A 87 -27.58 11.63 4.38
CA SER A 87 -28.51 12.62 3.85
C SER A 87 -29.97 12.21 4.15
N LYS A 88 -30.79 13.18 4.55
CA LYS A 88 -32.20 12.96 4.89
C LYS A 88 -33.09 12.71 3.67
N ASP A 89 -32.58 12.95 2.47
CA ASP A 89 -33.25 12.65 1.19
C ASP A 89 -33.27 11.14 0.87
#